data_AF-A0A950UKE6-F1
#
_entry.id   AF-A0A950UKE6-F1
#
_cell.length_a   1.000
_cell.length_b   1.000
_cell.length_c   1.000
_cell.angle_alpha   90.00
_cell.angle_beta   90.00
_cell.angle_gamma   90.00
#
_symmetry.space_group_name_H-M   'P 1'
#
loop_
_entity.id
_entity.type
_entity.pdbx_description
1 polymer ?
#
loop_
_entity_poly.entity_id
_entity_poly.type
_entity_poly.pdbx_seq_one_letter_code
_entity_poly.pdbx_strand_id
1 'polypeptide(L)'
;MTIEVSTAGTRELGERAEQLTAAAQAGRWRPGRGDRVVLRALASCPLTAVRHPRSPADCEGWDLSPVQLPDQVISGDAIREVLSSAGVRHVNRMDPAVALLLIDAAALQEYPSVATTSSGTSALVAVTDFVHTAATLPARWPLRSRHRAPARRR
;
A
#
# COMPACT_ATOMS: atom_id res chain seq x y z
N MET A 1 2.63 -2.62 31.32
CA MET A 1 2.57 -3.54 30.17
C MET A 1 2.99 -2.73 28.95
N THR A 2 4.29 -2.71 28.68
CA THR A 2 4.86 -1.95 27.56
C THR A 2 4.44 -2.69 26.30
N ILE A 3 3.58 -2.08 25.50
CA ILE A 3 3.30 -2.61 24.17
C ILE A 3 4.61 -2.45 23.42
N GLU A 4 5.41 -3.51 23.34
CA GLU A 4 6.39 -3.64 22.28
C GLU A 4 5.58 -3.61 21.00
N VAL A 5 5.34 -2.42 20.45
CA VAL A 5 4.89 -2.31 19.07
C VAL A 5 6.05 -2.87 18.27
N SER A 6 5.91 -4.14 17.95
CA SER A 6 7.04 -4.98 17.59
C SER A 6 7.59 -4.44 16.28
N THR A 7 8.87 -4.09 16.28
CA THR A 7 9.65 -3.84 15.07
C THR A 7 9.52 -4.97 14.04
N ALA A 8 9.12 -6.17 14.49
CA ALA A 8 8.73 -7.28 13.63
C ALA A 8 7.55 -6.94 12.71
N GLY A 9 6.52 -6.24 13.20
CA GLY A 9 5.33 -5.89 12.41
C GLY A 9 5.61 -4.86 11.32
N THR A 10 6.41 -3.83 11.62
CA THR A 10 6.84 -2.85 10.61
C THR A 10 7.77 -3.48 9.58
N ARG A 11 8.67 -4.36 10.02
CA ARG A 11 9.54 -5.13 9.12
C ARG A 11 8.73 -6.04 8.19
N GLU A 12 7.78 -6.80 8.72
CA GLU A 12 6.91 -7.68 7.94
C GLU A 12 6.09 -6.89 6.91
N LEU A 13 5.58 -5.70 7.29
CA LEU A 13 4.89 -4.82 6.35
C LEU A 13 5.80 -4.41 5.17
N GLY A 14 7.03 -3.99 5.46
CA GLY A 14 8.03 -3.65 4.44
C GLY A 14 8.36 -4.84 3.54
N GLU A 15 8.64 -6.01 4.12
CA GLU A 15 8.95 -7.23 3.38
C GLU A 15 7.79 -7.67 2.47
N ARG A 16 6.54 -7.56 2.93
CA ARG A 16 5.36 -7.84 2.09
C ARG A 16 5.26 -6.88 0.91
N ALA A 17 5.51 -5.59 1.12
CA ALA A 17 5.50 -4.59 0.05
C ALA A 17 6.59 -4.85 -1.00
N GLU A 18 7.81 -5.18 -0.56
CA GLU A 18 8.92 -5.54 -1.44
C GLU A 18 8.65 -6.81 -2.24
N GLN A 19 8.10 -7.85 -1.59
CA GLN A 19 7.73 -9.10 -2.26
C GLN A 19 6.67 -8.88 -3.35
N LEU A 20 5.64 -8.07 -3.06
CA LEU A 20 4.61 -7.71 -4.03
C LEU A 20 5.19 -6.87 -5.18
N THR A 21 6.14 -5.97 -4.89
CA THR A 21 6.86 -5.19 -5.89
C THR A 21 7.69 -6.09 -6.81
N ALA A 22 8.47 -7.01 -6.24
CA ALA A 22 9.25 -7.99 -7.00
C ALA A 22 8.34 -8.91 -7.83
N ALA A 23 7.18 -9.29 -7.30
CA ALA A 23 6.19 -10.09 -8.03
C ALA A 23 5.56 -9.29 -9.18
N ALA A 24 5.24 -8.02 -8.98
CA ALA A 24 4.74 -7.09 -10.00
C ALA A 24 5.75 -6.95 -11.16
N GLN A 25 7.00 -6.62 -10.84
CA GLN A 25 8.07 -6.39 -11.81
C GLN A 25 8.44 -7.68 -12.58
N ALA A 26 8.47 -8.82 -11.89
CA ALA A 26 8.68 -10.12 -12.53
C ALA A 26 7.46 -10.61 -13.34
N GLY A 27 6.34 -9.89 -13.28
CA GLY A 27 5.08 -10.29 -13.91
C GLY A 27 4.43 -11.55 -13.36
N ARG A 28 4.80 -11.92 -12.13
CA ARG A 28 4.25 -13.04 -11.38
C ARG A 28 2.95 -12.68 -10.67
N TRP A 29 2.76 -11.39 -10.37
CA TRP A 29 1.52 -10.87 -9.85
C TRP A 29 0.76 -10.09 -10.93
N ARG A 30 -0.57 -10.25 -10.96
CA ARG A 30 -1.44 -9.61 -11.94
C ARG A 30 -2.55 -8.86 -11.21
N PRO A 31 -2.54 -7.52 -11.22
CA PRO A 31 -3.58 -6.76 -10.54
C PRO A 31 -4.93 -6.99 -11.22
N GLY A 32 -5.92 -7.36 -10.42
CA GLY A 32 -7.31 -7.45 -10.81
C GLY A 32 -7.92 -6.07 -11.11
N ARG A 33 -9.20 -6.05 -11.50
CA ARG A 33 -9.89 -4.78 -11.78
C ARG A 33 -9.99 -3.91 -10.52
N GLY A 34 -10.23 -4.52 -9.35
CA GLY A 34 -10.28 -3.81 -8.07
C GLY A 34 -8.94 -3.15 -7.74
N ASP A 35 -7.86 -3.94 -7.79
CA ASP A 35 -6.50 -3.47 -7.53
C ASP A 35 -6.14 -2.27 -8.40
N ARG A 36 -6.41 -2.34 -9.71
CA ARG A 36 -6.07 -1.26 -10.64
C ARG A 36 -6.78 0.04 -10.34
N VAL A 37 -8.07 -0.03 -9.97
CA VAL A 37 -8.86 1.17 -9.65
C VAL A 37 -8.28 1.82 -8.40
N VAL A 38 -8.05 1.04 -7.34
CA VAL A 38 -7.54 1.54 -6.06
C VAL A 38 -6.11 2.04 -6.19
N LEU A 39 -5.20 1.25 -6.76
CA LEU A 39 -3.77 1.59 -6.85
C LEU A 39 -3.51 2.80 -7.76
N ARG A 40 -4.29 2.97 -8.84
CA ARG A 40 -4.17 4.19 -9.68
C ARG A 40 -4.72 5.43 -9.01
N ALA A 41 -5.84 5.30 -8.28
CA ALA A 41 -6.38 6.40 -7.51
C ALA A 41 -5.37 6.84 -6.44
N LEU A 42 -4.80 5.88 -5.69
CA LEU A 42 -3.75 6.16 -4.69
C LEU A 42 -2.49 6.78 -5.30
N ALA A 43 -2.01 6.27 -6.44
CA ALA A 43 -0.84 6.82 -7.12
C ALA A 43 -1.08 8.24 -7.70
N SER A 44 -2.35 8.65 -7.84
CA SER A 44 -2.74 9.99 -8.29
C SER A 44 -3.07 10.93 -7.13
N CYS A 45 -3.15 10.43 -5.90
CA CYS A 45 -3.34 11.27 -4.72
C CYS A 45 -2.06 12.09 -4.48
N PRO A 46 -2.19 13.39 -4.14
CA PRO A 46 -1.04 14.15 -3.69
C PRO A 46 -0.48 13.47 -2.44
N LEU A 47 0.82 13.20 -2.46
CA LEU A 47 1.56 12.71 -1.29
C LEU A 47 1.49 13.82 -0.24
N THR A 48 0.51 13.72 0.64
CA THR A 48 0.14 14.80 1.57
C THR A 48 0.56 14.36 2.95
N ALA A 49 1.19 15.28 3.70
CA ALA A 49 1.45 15.10 5.12
C ALA A 49 0.18 14.60 5.84
N VAL A 50 0.37 13.61 6.73
CA VAL A 50 -0.70 13.05 7.57
C VAL A 50 -1.32 14.19 8.37
N ARG A 51 -2.50 14.65 7.97
CA ARG A 51 -3.30 15.55 8.80
C ARG A 51 -4.15 14.66 9.68
N HIS A 52 -4.04 14.82 11.00
CA HIS A 52 -5.00 14.21 11.90
C HIS A 52 -6.38 14.87 11.72
N PRO A 53 -7.45 14.07 11.56
CA PRO A 53 -8.68 14.45 12.21
C PRO A 53 -9.28 13.26 12.95
N ARG A 54 -9.36 13.35 14.28
CA ARG A 54 -10.49 12.82 15.06
C ARG A 54 -10.45 13.40 16.47
N SER A 55 -11.37 14.34 16.69
CA SER A 55 -11.92 14.83 17.97
C SER A 55 -10.95 15.22 19.09
N PRO A 56 -10.86 16.52 19.46
CA PRO A 56 -10.08 16.98 20.62
C PRO A 56 -10.71 16.62 21.99
N ALA A 57 -11.76 15.79 22.02
CA ALA A 57 -12.52 15.56 23.25
C ALA A 57 -11.87 14.55 24.22
N ASP A 58 -10.92 13.70 23.79
CA ASP A 58 -10.48 12.55 24.61
C ASP A 58 -8.96 12.45 24.84
N CYS A 59 -8.15 13.46 24.51
CA CYS A 59 -6.68 13.37 24.60
C CYS A 59 -6.04 14.55 25.34
N GLU A 60 -6.28 14.67 26.65
CA GLU A 60 -5.44 15.53 27.49
C GLU A 60 -4.04 14.92 27.63
N GLY A 61 -3.00 15.61 27.14
CA GLY A 61 -1.59 15.36 27.52
C GLY A 61 -0.66 14.78 26.45
N TRP A 62 -1.11 14.57 25.21
CA TRP A 62 -0.24 14.13 24.12
C TRP A 62 0.16 15.35 23.29
N ASP A 63 1.45 15.52 23.01
CA ASP A 63 1.94 16.55 22.09
C ASP A 63 1.33 16.30 20.70
N LEU A 64 0.30 17.07 20.34
CA LEU A 64 -0.49 16.96 19.11
C LEU A 64 0.20 17.58 17.89
N SER A 65 1.52 17.79 17.96
CA SER A 65 2.28 18.30 16.82
C SER A 65 2.11 17.35 15.62
N PRO A 66 1.77 17.87 14.43
CA PRO A 66 1.60 17.04 13.25
C PRO A 66 2.92 16.33 12.95
N VAL A 67 2.89 15.01 13.06
CA VAL A 67 4.05 14.18 12.78
C VAL A 67 4.29 14.20 11.27
N GLN A 68 5.40 14.81 10.86
CA GLN A 68 5.81 14.86 9.47
C GLN A 68 6.44 13.53 9.08
N LEU A 69 5.64 12.66 8.46
CA LEU A 69 6.18 11.60 7.61
C LEU A 69 6.84 12.22 6.38
N PRO A 70 7.80 11.53 5.73
CA PRO A 70 8.41 12.03 4.52
C PRO A 70 7.36 12.34 3.45
N ASP A 71 7.58 13.41 2.66
CA ASP A 71 6.69 13.84 1.57
C ASP A 71 6.46 12.79 0.47
N GLN A 72 7.13 11.64 0.57
CA GLN A 72 7.03 10.51 -0.35
C GLN A 72 6.08 9.40 0.13
N VAL A 73 5.38 9.55 1.27
CA VAL A 73 4.48 8.53 1.81
C VAL A 73 3.02 8.85 1.49
N ILE A 74 2.28 7.86 0.99
CA ILE A 74 0.81 7.97 0.83
C ILE A 74 0.17 8.00 2.22
N SER A 75 -0.62 9.04 2.49
CA SER A 75 -1.27 9.20 3.79
C SER A 75 -2.30 8.09 4.05
N GLY A 76 -2.42 7.68 5.31
CA GLY A 76 -3.41 6.70 5.74
C GLY A 76 -4.84 7.15 5.44
N ASP A 77 -5.11 8.46 5.49
CA ASP A 77 -6.42 9.01 5.14
C ASP A 77 -6.71 8.91 3.64
N ALA A 78 -5.72 9.14 2.77
CA ALA A 78 -5.88 8.90 1.34
C ALA A 78 -6.18 7.42 1.06
N ILE A 79 -5.52 6.50 1.79
CA ILE A 79 -5.82 5.07 1.70
C ILE A 79 -7.28 4.78 2.07
N ARG A 80 -7.73 5.27 3.23
CA ARG A 80 -9.12 5.08 3.71
C ARG A 80 -10.14 5.68 2.75
N GLU A 81 -9.90 6.90 2.27
CA GLU A 81 -10.80 7.62 1.37
C GLU A 81 -10.93 6.91 0.02
N VAL A 82 -9.82 6.45 -0.57
CA VAL A 82 -9.86 5.71 -1.84
C VAL A 82 -10.53 4.36 -1.67
N LEU A 83 -10.24 3.61 -0.60
CA LEU A 83 -10.90 2.32 -0.34
C LEU A 83 -12.42 2.51 -0.14
N SER A 84 -12.82 3.56 0.59
CA SER A 84 -14.22 3.91 0.80
C SER A 84 -14.91 4.30 -0.51
N SER A 85 -14.26 5.13 -1.33
CA SER A 85 -14.77 5.62 -2.61
C SER A 85 -14.86 4.53 -3.68
N ALA A 86 -13.92 3.58 -3.69
CA ALA A 86 -13.97 2.41 -4.57
C ALA A 86 -15.17 1.50 -4.23
N GLY A 87 -15.58 1.51 -2.96
CA GLY A 87 -16.72 0.77 -2.44
C GLY A 87 -16.48 -0.73 -2.29
N VAL A 88 -17.33 -1.37 -1.50
CA VAL A 88 -17.19 -2.78 -1.06
C VAL A 88 -17.02 -3.75 -2.23
N ARG A 89 -17.67 -3.50 -3.38
CA ARG A 89 -17.56 -4.37 -4.56
C ARG A 89 -16.17 -4.39 -5.18
N HIS A 90 -15.44 -3.28 -5.15
CA HIS A 90 -14.08 -3.22 -5.69
C HIS A 90 -13.09 -3.77 -4.68
N VAL A 91 -13.24 -3.43 -3.40
CA VAL A 91 -12.41 -3.95 -2.30
C VAL A 91 -12.50 -5.48 -2.21
N ASN A 92 -13.70 -6.07 -2.29
CA ASN A 92 -13.88 -7.52 -2.30
C ASN A 92 -13.31 -8.23 -3.53
N ARG A 93 -12.91 -7.48 -4.56
CA ARG A 93 -12.29 -8.00 -5.79
C ARG A 93 -10.81 -7.67 -5.88
N MET A 94 -10.25 -7.05 -4.84
CA MET A 94 -8.82 -6.85 -4.72
C MET A 94 -8.14 -8.17 -4.36
N ASP A 95 -6.86 -8.26 -4.71
CA ASP A 95 -5.98 -9.25 -4.14
C ASP A 95 -5.95 -9.06 -2.61
N PRO A 96 -6.26 -10.09 -1.80
CA PRO A 96 -6.27 -9.98 -0.35
C PRO A 96 -4.93 -9.49 0.22
N ALA A 97 -3.80 -9.84 -0.41
CA ALA A 97 -2.49 -9.38 0.02
C ALA A 97 -2.33 -7.87 -0.16
N VAL A 98 -2.88 -7.30 -1.25
CA VAL A 98 -2.86 -5.86 -1.48
C VAL A 98 -3.81 -5.12 -0.55
N ALA A 99 -5.02 -5.65 -0.35
CA ALA A 99 -5.99 -5.05 0.55
C ALA A 99 -5.44 -4.98 1.99
N LEU A 100 -4.87 -6.08 2.49
CA LEU A 100 -4.25 -6.13 3.81
C LEU A 100 -3.04 -5.20 3.91
N LEU A 101 -2.17 -5.18 2.89
CA LEU A 101 -1.01 -4.27 2.87
C LEU A 101 -1.43 -2.80 3.05
N LEU A 102 -2.48 -2.38 2.34
CA LEU A 102 -2.98 -1.01 2.42
C LEU A 102 -3.65 -0.71 3.78
N ILE A 103 -4.44 -1.65 4.30
CA ILE A 103 -5.09 -1.51 5.61
C ILE A 103 -4.03 -1.41 6.72
N ASP A 104 -3.01 -2.28 6.70
CA ASP A 104 -1.94 -2.29 7.69
C ASP A 104 -1.09 -1.01 7.60
N ALA A 105 -0.83 -0.51 6.38
CA ALA A 105 -0.13 0.76 6.19
C ALA A 105 -0.92 1.95 6.74
N ALA A 106 -2.25 1.98 6.53
CA ALA A 106 -3.10 3.02 7.11
C ALA A 106 -3.16 2.92 8.64
N ALA A 107 -3.26 1.70 9.18
CA ALA A 107 -3.26 1.44 10.62
C ALA A 107 -1.94 1.84 11.28
N LEU A 108 -0.79 1.55 10.66
CA LEU A 108 0.52 1.98 11.16
C LEU A 108 0.61 3.50 11.32
N GLN A 109 -0.02 4.26 10.41
CA GLN A 109 -0.05 5.72 10.49
C GLN A 109 -0.99 6.27 11.57
N GLU A 110 -1.84 5.44 12.21
CA GLU A 110 -2.60 5.82 13.40
C GLU A 110 -1.73 5.86 14.67
N TYR A 111 -0.52 5.31 14.61
CA TYR A 111 0.44 5.25 15.71
C TYR A 111 1.73 5.99 15.34
N PRO A 112 1.78 7.34 15.49
CA PRO A 112 2.90 8.13 15.01
C PRO A 112 4.24 7.77 15.65
N SER A 113 4.24 7.32 16.91
CA SER A 113 5.41 6.83 17.63
C SER A 113 6.10 5.64 16.95
N VAL A 114 5.38 4.89 16.12
CA VAL A 114 5.86 3.70 15.40
C VAL A 114 6.16 4.06 13.95
N ALA A 115 5.28 4.82 13.31
CA ALA A 115 5.41 5.25 11.92
C ALA A 115 6.68 6.10 11.69
N THR A 116 7.11 6.88 12.69
CA THR A 116 8.31 7.74 12.62
C THR A 116 9.62 7.02 12.91
N THR A 117 9.57 5.78 13.39
CA THR A 117 10.79 4.99 13.52
C THR A 117 11.39 4.74 12.13
N SER A 118 12.71 4.54 12.06
CA SER A 118 13.38 4.22 10.78
C SER A 118 12.75 3.02 10.08
N SER A 119 12.36 2.00 10.85
CA SER A 119 11.66 0.80 10.34
C SER A 119 10.24 1.12 9.86
N GLY A 120 9.46 1.88 10.64
CA GLY A 120 8.10 2.28 10.25
C GLY A 120 8.08 3.14 8.99
N THR A 121 8.97 4.12 8.92
CA THR A 121 9.12 4.98 7.73
C THR A 121 9.57 4.17 6.52
N SER A 122 10.57 3.30 6.66
CA SER A 122 11.02 2.43 5.57
C SER A 122 9.90 1.53 5.05
N ALA A 123 9.07 0.98 5.94
CA ALA A 123 7.93 0.15 5.54
C ALA A 123 6.88 0.94 4.75
N LEU A 124 6.54 2.14 5.19
CA LEU A 124 5.57 3.01 4.52
C LEU A 124 6.07 3.51 3.15
N VAL A 125 7.38 3.78 3.03
CA VAL A 125 8.01 4.09 1.75
C VAL A 125 7.91 2.88 0.81
N ALA A 126 8.24 1.67 1.28
CA ALA A 126 8.13 0.46 0.47
C ALA A 126 6.69 0.20 -0.02
N VAL A 127 5.68 0.45 0.82
CA VAL A 127 4.26 0.37 0.42
C VAL A 127 3.95 1.41 -0.66
N THR A 128 4.46 2.64 -0.52
CA THR A 128 4.23 3.71 -1.50
C THR A 128 4.89 3.37 -2.84
N ASP A 129 6.13 2.87 -2.83
CA ASP A 129 6.84 2.42 -4.02
C ASP A 129 6.10 1.28 -4.73
N PHE A 130 5.55 0.33 -3.95
CA PHE A 130 4.70 -0.73 -4.49
C PHE A 130 3.48 -0.13 -5.21
N VAL A 131 2.76 0.81 -4.58
CA VAL A 131 1.56 1.43 -5.17
C VAL A 131 1.89 2.11 -6.48
N HIS A 132 2.94 2.93 -6.53
CA HIS A 132 3.37 3.59 -7.76
C HIS A 132 3.80 2.59 -8.82
N THR A 133 4.61 1.59 -8.46
CA THR A 133 5.03 0.53 -9.39
C THR A 133 3.82 -0.18 -9.98
N ALA A 134 2.88 -0.60 -9.14
CA ALA A 134 1.70 -1.35 -9.55
C ALA A 134 0.73 -0.51 -10.40
N ALA A 135 0.61 0.79 -10.13
CA ALA A 135 -0.24 1.69 -10.90
C ALA A 135 0.21 1.85 -12.36
N THR A 136 1.52 1.73 -12.63
CA THR A 136 2.11 1.81 -13.98
C THR A 136 1.98 0.51 -14.78
N LEU A 137 1.57 -0.60 -14.14
CA LEU A 137 1.43 -1.88 -14.84
C LEU A 137 0.38 -1.80 -15.96
N PRO A 138 0.69 -2.34 -17.15
CA PRO A 138 -0.21 -2.27 -18.29
C PRO A 138 -1.51 -3.03 -18.01
N ALA A 139 -2.63 -2.45 -18.45
CA ALA A 139 -3.96 -3.06 -18.27
C ALA A 139 -4.09 -4.39 -19.06
N ARG A 140 -3.33 -4.54 -20.14
CA ARG A 140 -3.25 -5.77 -20.93
C ARG A 140 -1.87 -6.37 -20.69
N TRP A 141 -1.84 -7.46 -19.94
CA TRP A 141 -0.65 -8.29 -19.89
C TRP A 141 -0.46 -8.88 -21.30
N PRO A 142 0.71 -8.75 -21.94
CA PRO A 142 0.97 -9.55 -23.11
C PRO A 142 0.82 -11.00 -22.66
N LEU A 143 -0.19 -11.69 -23.18
CA LEU A 143 -0.23 -13.13 -23.14
C LEU A 143 1.12 -13.54 -23.71
N ARG A 144 2.03 -14.07 -22.88
CA ARG A 144 3.23 -14.71 -23.40
C ARG A 144 2.71 -15.75 -24.38
N SER A 145 2.79 -15.41 -25.67
CA SER A 145 2.43 -16.29 -26.75
C SER A 145 3.22 -17.55 -26.48
N ARG A 146 2.55 -18.61 -26.04
CA ARG A 146 3.15 -19.94 -26.05
C ARG A 146 3.65 -20.10 -27.47
N HIS A 147 4.96 -20.08 -27.65
CA HIS A 147 5.59 -20.36 -28.93
C HIS A 147 4.95 -21.63 -29.45
N ARG A 148 4.10 -21.46 -30.47
CA ARG A 148 3.51 -22.56 -31.21
C ARG A 148 4.71 -23.19 -31.91
N ALA A 149 5.20 -24.31 -31.38
CA ALA A 149 6.27 -25.06 -32.02
C ALA A 149 5.88 -25.30 -33.48
N PRO A 150 6.78 -25.08 -34.46
CA PRO A 150 6.46 -25.39 -35.84
C PRO A 150 6.22 -26.89 -35.91
N ALA A 151 5.00 -27.28 -36.27
CA ALA A 151 4.68 -28.65 -36.64
C ALA A 151 5.60 -29.01 -37.82
N ARG A 152 6.62 -29.82 -37.56
CA ARG A 152 7.41 -30.46 -38.61
C ARG A 152 6.43 -31.23 -39.50
N ARG A 153 6.15 -30.68 -40.68
CA ARG A 153 5.57 -31.46 -41.78
C ARG A 153 6.62 -32.48 -42.22
N ARG A 154 6.12 -33.68 -42.45
CA ARG A 154 6.83 -34.87 -42.91
C ARG A 154 7.63 -34.60 -44.18
#